data_AF-N6UPV6-F1
#
_entry.id   AF-N6UPV6-F1
#
_cell.length_a   1.000
_cell.length_b   1.000
_cell.length_c   1.000
_cell.angle_alpha   90.00
_cell.angle_beta   90.00
_cell.angle_gamma   90.00
#
_symmetry.space_group_name_H-M   'P 1'
#
loop_
_entity.id
_entity.type
_entity.pdbx_description
1 polymer ?
#
loop_
_entity_poly.entity_id
_entity_poly.type
_entity_poly.pdbx_seq_one_letter_code
_entity_poly.pdbx_strand_id
1 'polypeptide(L)'
;PSSLDVVVYSYVAPLVKLPFPSNDLSNVVALWPNLVSFINRIDAKFLPDLPKESKYIKNEAKLKTSDDEVSYVAISILTVSAVSLMLAFAVSKGFISSKLF
;
A
#
# COMPACT_ATOMS: atom_id res chain seq x y z
N PRO A 1 30.49 -11.67 -5.71
CA PRO A 1 29.58 -12.11 -6.79
C PRO A 1 30.30 -12.05 -8.15
N SER A 2 30.08 -13.03 -9.02
CA SER A 2 30.50 -12.95 -10.42
C SER A 2 29.66 -11.90 -11.16
N SER A 3 30.10 -11.44 -12.34
CA SER A 3 29.34 -10.50 -13.15
C SER A 3 27.94 -11.03 -13.49
N LEU A 4 27.82 -12.34 -13.71
CA LEU A 4 26.53 -13.00 -13.92
C LEU A 4 25.65 -12.92 -12.67
N ASP A 5 26.21 -13.17 -11.48
CA ASP A 5 25.44 -13.09 -10.23
C ASP A 5 24.86 -11.70 -10.00
N VAL A 6 25.60 -10.65 -10.37
CA VAL A 6 25.14 -9.26 -10.26
C VAL A 6 24.00 -8.98 -11.23
N VAL A 7 24.12 -9.44 -12.48
CA VAL A 7 23.06 -9.28 -13.49
C VAL A 7 21.80 -10.02 -13.03
N VAL A 8 21.90 -11.28 -12.62
CA VAL A 8 20.77 -12.06 -12.12
C VAL A 8 20.15 -11.39 -10.90
N TYR A 9 20.96 -10.93 -9.93
CA TYR A 9 20.47 -10.22 -8.76
C TYR A 9 19.71 -8.94 -9.15
N SER A 10 20.22 -8.14 -10.10
CA SER A 10 19.58 -6.88 -10.51
C SER A 10 18.19 -7.06 -11.11
N TYR A 11 17.94 -8.17 -11.81
CA TYR A 11 16.62 -8.48 -12.38
C TYR A 11 15.68 -9.09 -11.35
N VAL A 12 16.19 -9.98 -10.49
CA VAL A 12 15.31 -10.78 -9.62
C VAL A 12 15.06 -10.10 -8.27
N ALA A 13 16.03 -9.36 -7.72
CA ALA A 13 15.85 -8.70 -6.42
C ALA A 13 14.65 -7.72 -6.38
N PRO A 14 14.40 -6.88 -7.42
CA PRO A 14 13.21 -6.05 -7.47
C PRO A 14 11.93 -6.88 -7.50
N LEU A 15 11.91 -8.00 -8.23
CA LEU A 15 10.74 -8.88 -8.33
C LEU A 15 10.36 -9.53 -6.99
N VAL A 16 11.32 -9.72 -6.10
CA VAL A 16 11.09 -10.31 -4.77
C VAL A 16 10.78 -9.25 -3.72
N LYS A 17 11.39 -8.06 -3.83
CA LYS A 17 11.35 -7.04 -2.76
C LYS A 17 10.34 -5.92 -2.99
N LEU A 18 9.92 -5.68 -4.24
CA LEU A 18 8.96 -4.63 -4.54
C LEU A 18 7.53 -5.10 -4.25
N PRO A 19 6.69 -4.21 -3.68
CA PRO A 19 5.26 -4.44 -3.67
C PRO A 19 4.74 -4.25 -5.11
N PHE A 20 4.17 -5.31 -5.67
CA PHE A 20 3.44 -5.24 -6.94
C PHE A 20 1.94 -5.11 -6.64
N PRO A 21 1.16 -4.40 -7.47
CA PRO A 21 -0.29 -4.31 -7.32
C PRO A 21 -0.99 -5.67 -7.41
N SER A 22 -0.36 -6.63 -8.09
CA SER A 22 -0.78 -8.03 -8.23
C SER A 22 0.25 -8.96 -7.60
N ASN A 23 -0.20 -9.94 -6.81
CA ASN A 23 0.68 -10.91 -6.15
C ASN A 23 1.20 -12.03 -7.08
N ASP A 24 0.77 -12.06 -8.35
CA ASP A 24 1.09 -13.16 -9.28
C ASP A 24 2.59 -13.36 -9.47
N LEU A 25 3.34 -12.25 -9.58
CA LEU A 25 4.78 -12.30 -9.82
C LEU A 25 5.54 -12.80 -8.59
N SER A 26 5.16 -12.33 -7.39
CA SER A 26 5.71 -12.82 -6.13
C SER A 26 5.39 -14.30 -5.91
N ASN A 27 4.17 -14.75 -6.27
CA ASN A 27 3.77 -16.15 -6.17
C ASN A 27 4.58 -17.04 -7.12
N VAL A 28 4.85 -16.59 -8.35
CA VAL A 28 5.68 -17.33 -9.30
C VAL A 28 7.12 -17.43 -8.80
N VAL A 29 7.69 -16.36 -8.26
CA VAL A 29 9.05 -16.41 -7.72
C VAL A 29 9.12 -17.25 -6.43
N ALA A 30 8.05 -17.30 -5.64
CA ALA A 30 7.94 -18.15 -4.46
C ALA A 30 7.95 -19.66 -4.80
N LEU A 31 7.54 -20.05 -6.01
CA LEU A 31 7.68 -21.43 -6.47
C LEU A 31 9.15 -21.87 -6.54
N TRP A 32 10.10 -20.93 -6.63
CA TRP A 32 11.53 -21.19 -6.83
C TRP A 32 12.36 -20.72 -5.61
N PRO A 33 12.37 -21.50 -4.51
CA PRO A 33 13.02 -21.11 -3.26
C PRO A 33 14.54 -20.95 -3.37
N ASN A 34 15.17 -21.65 -4.31
CA ASN A 34 16.62 -21.53 -4.59
C ASN A 34 17.00 -20.12 -5.03
N LEU A 35 16.12 -19.47 -5.80
CA LEU A 35 16.36 -18.13 -6.32
C LEU A 35 16.19 -17.06 -5.24
N VAL A 36 15.21 -17.24 -4.36
CA VAL A 36 15.01 -16.40 -3.17
C VAL A 36 16.20 -16.53 -2.21
N SER A 37 16.70 -17.77 -1.98
CA SER A 37 17.89 -18.02 -1.17
C SER A 37 19.15 -17.37 -1.73
N PHE A 38 19.31 -17.38 -3.06
CA PHE A 38 20.41 -16.70 -3.74
C PHE A 38 20.42 -15.19 -3.47
N ILE A 39 19.26 -14.54 -3.57
CA ILE A 39 19.11 -13.10 -3.26
C ILE A 39 19.46 -12.83 -1.80
N ASN A 40 18.90 -13.62 -0.87
CA ASN A 40 19.16 -13.47 0.57
C ASN A 40 20.65 -13.63 0.91
N ARG A 41 21.36 -14.53 0.23
CA ARG A 41 22.81 -14.74 0.43
C ARG A 41 23.63 -13.54 -0.08
N ILE A 42 23.22 -12.94 -1.19
CA ILE A 42 23.87 -11.72 -1.71
C ILE A 42 23.60 -10.55 -0.78
N ASP A 43 22.37 -10.39 -0.31
CA ASP A 43 21.99 -9.35 0.65
C ASP A 43 22.81 -9.46 1.94
N ALA A 44 22.84 -10.64 2.56
CA ALA A 44 23.57 -10.84 3.81
C ALA A 44 25.08 -10.60 3.67
N LYS A 45 25.65 -10.86 2.50
CA LYS A 45 27.10 -10.76 2.27
C LYS A 45 27.56 -9.36 1.85
N PHE A 46 26.74 -8.62 1.09
CA PHE A 46 27.15 -7.36 0.47
C PHE A 46 26.31 -6.16 0.91
N LEU A 47 25.14 -6.39 1.50
CA LEU A 47 24.18 -5.36 1.90
C LEU A 47 23.64 -5.63 3.32
N PRO A 48 24.52 -5.80 4.33
CA PRO A 48 24.10 -6.20 5.68
C PRO A 48 23.16 -5.17 6.36
N ASP A 49 23.31 -3.89 6.01
CA ASP A 49 22.51 -2.78 6.57
C ASP A 49 21.25 -2.48 5.76
N LEU A 50 20.94 -3.29 4.74
CA LEU A 50 19.73 -3.07 3.94
C LEU A 50 18.49 -3.36 4.81
N PRO A 51 17.55 -2.42 4.95
CA PRO A 51 16.31 -2.70 5.63
C PRO A 51 15.57 -3.83 4.89
N LYS A 52 15.39 -4.97 5.58
CA LYS A 52 14.63 -6.13 5.08
C LYS A 52 13.16 -5.80 4.81
N GLU A 53 12.65 -4.76 5.47
CA GLU A 53 11.28 -4.29 5.28
C GLU A 53 11.25 -3.12 4.31
N SER A 54 10.50 -3.31 3.23
CA SER A 54 10.07 -2.22 2.37
C SER A 54 9.25 -1.24 3.22
N LYS A 55 9.74 0.00 3.35
CA LYS A 55 8.99 1.11 3.99
C LYS A 55 7.60 1.30 3.37
N TYR A 56 7.40 0.80 2.14
CA TYR A 56 6.16 0.89 1.39
C TYR A 56 5.13 -0.19 1.77
N ILE A 57 5.54 -1.37 2.25
CA ILE A 57 4.60 -2.40 2.74
C ILE A 57 3.79 -1.89 3.94
N LYS A 58 4.38 -1.03 4.78
CA LYS A 58 3.68 -0.42 5.93
C LYS A 58 2.54 0.50 5.50
N ASN A 59 2.64 1.14 4.33
CA ASN A 59 1.62 2.08 3.86
C ASN A 59 0.39 1.36 3.32
N GLU A 60 0.57 0.22 2.67
CA GLU A 60 -0.51 -0.59 2.11
C GLU A 60 -1.24 -1.40 3.20
N ALA A 61 -0.48 -1.92 4.17
CA ALA A 61 -1.07 -2.55 5.35
C ALA A 61 -1.83 -1.52 6.22
N LYS A 62 -1.30 -0.30 6.41
CA LYS A 62 -2.05 0.78 7.08
C LYS A 62 -3.34 1.19 6.36
N LEU A 63 -3.42 1.00 5.05
CA LEU A 63 -4.64 1.26 4.28
C LEU A 63 -5.69 0.16 4.42
N LYS A 64 -5.31 -1.05 4.84
CA LYS A 64 -6.21 -2.21 4.99
C LYS A 64 -6.41 -2.69 6.43
N THR A 65 -5.67 -2.15 7.40
CA THR A 65 -5.81 -2.49 8.82
C THR A 65 -5.78 -1.21 9.67
N SER A 66 -6.92 -0.54 9.73
CA SER A 66 -7.26 0.37 10.83
C SER A 66 -8.75 0.21 11.11
N ASP A 67 -9.20 -1.05 11.21
CA ASP A 67 -10.51 -1.42 11.76
C ASP A 67 -10.48 -1.48 13.30
N ASP A 68 -9.29 -1.46 13.92
CA ASP A 68 -9.16 -1.35 15.36
C ASP A 68 -9.05 0.13 15.76
N GLU A 69 -10.15 0.65 16.28
CA GLU A 69 -10.37 2.01 16.81
C GLU A 69 -10.65 3.11 15.77
N VAL A 70 -11.67 2.89 14.94
CA VAL A 70 -12.31 4.00 14.23
C VAL A 70 -12.96 4.94 15.26
N SER A 71 -12.36 6.11 15.49
CA SER A 71 -12.87 7.09 16.46
C SER A 71 -14.30 7.48 16.13
N TYR A 72 -15.25 7.12 17.00
CA TYR A 72 -16.67 7.45 16.84
C TYR A 72 -16.90 8.96 16.70
N VAL A 73 -16.05 9.77 17.33
CA VAL A 73 -16.06 11.24 17.20
C VAL A 73 -15.60 11.68 15.80
N ALA A 74 -14.58 11.05 15.23
CA ALA A 74 -14.15 11.36 13.86
C ALA A 74 -15.23 10.97 12.85
N ILE A 75 -15.89 9.82 13.04
CA ILE A 75 -17.01 9.38 12.20
C ILE A 75 -18.19 10.36 12.33
N SER A 76 -18.55 10.79 13.54
CA SER A 76 -19.67 11.72 13.74
C SER A 76 -19.38 13.10 13.12
N ILE A 77 -18.16 13.62 13.24
CA ILE A 77 -17.75 14.86 12.58
C ILE A 77 -17.82 14.72 11.05
N LEU A 78 -17.30 13.62 10.50
CA LEU A 78 -17.31 13.38 9.05
C LEU A 78 -18.74 13.30 8.50
N THR A 79 -19.61 12.56 9.19
CA THR A 79 -21.01 12.40 8.79
C THR A 79 -21.79 13.71 8.85
N VAL A 80 -21.64 14.49 9.93
CA VAL A 80 -22.26 15.82 10.06
C VAL A 80 -21.74 16.78 8.99
N SER A 81 -20.43 16.78 8.73
CA SER A 81 -19.81 17.62 7.70
C SER A 81 -20.33 17.27 6.29
N ALA A 82 -20.40 15.99 5.95
CA ALA A 82 -20.88 15.53 4.65
C ALA A 82 -22.35 15.88 4.42
N VAL A 83 -23.22 15.68 5.42
CA VAL A 83 -24.65 16.03 5.33
C VAL A 83 -24.82 17.54 5.18
N SER A 84 -24.07 18.34 5.94
CA SER A 84 -24.09 19.80 5.82
C SER A 84 -23.67 20.27 4.42
N LEU A 85 -22.59 19.70 3.87
CA LEU A 85 -22.13 20.02 2.52
C LEU A 85 -23.15 19.63 1.45
N MET A 86 -23.76 18.45 1.58
CA MET A 86 -24.80 17.97 0.67
C MET A 86 -26.02 18.90 0.67
N LEU A 87 -26.49 19.32 1.85
CA LEU A 87 -27.61 20.24 1.98
C LEU A 87 -27.27 21.63 1.43
N ALA A 88 -26.09 22.17 1.76
CA ALA A 88 -25.61 23.45 1.25
C ALA A 88 -25.49 23.44 -0.28
N PHE A 89 -24.93 22.36 -0.83
CA PHE A 89 -24.81 22.16 -2.28
C PHE A 89 -26.18 22.05 -2.95
N ALA A 90 -27.10 21.29 -2.36
CA ALA A 90 -28.45 21.10 -2.88
C ALA A 90 -29.25 22.41 -2.90
N VAL A 91 -29.12 23.25 -1.87
CA VAL A 91 -29.72 24.60 -1.83
C VAL A 91 -29.03 25.52 -2.84
N SER A 92 -27.70 25.55 -2.90
CA SER A 92 -26.94 26.40 -3.83
C SER A 92 -27.26 26.11 -5.31
N LYS A 93 -27.48 24.83 -5.64
CA LYS A 93 -27.86 24.39 -6.99
C LYS A 93 -29.38 24.44 -7.24
N GLY A 94 -30.19 24.78 -6.23
CA GLY A 94 -31.64 24.88 -6.37
C GLY A 94 -32.36 23.53 -6.48
N PHE A 95 -31.74 22.43 -6.07
CA PHE A 95 -32.38 21.11 -6.02
C PHE A 95 -33.48 21.05 -4.95
N ILE A 96 -33.39 21.89 -3.92
CA ILE A 96 -34.39 22.02 -2.86
C ILE A 96 -35.14 23.33 -3.06
N SER A 97 -36.45 23.24 -3.33
CA SER A 97 -37.33 24.41 -3.41
C SER A 97 -37.82 24.77 -2.00
N SER A 98 -37.16 25.73 -1.35
CA SER A 98 -37.72 26.34 -0.15
C SER A 98 -38.84 27.31 -0.57
N LYS A 99 -40.06 26.81 -0.68
CA LYS A 99 -41.26 27.66 -0.69
C LYS A 99 -41.47 28.17 0.73
N LEU A 100 -40.71 29.19 1.12
CA LEU A 100 -40.91 29.92 2.37
C LEU A 100 -41.25 31.37 2.02
N PHE A 101 -42.49 31.52 1.55
CA PHE A 101 -43.38 32.66 1.68
C PHE A 101 -44.80 32.09 1.86
#